data_AF-A0A951LQ38-F1
#
_entry.id   AF-A0A951LQ38-F1
#
_cell.length_a   1.000
_cell.length_b   1.000
_cell.length_c   1.000
_cell.angle_alpha   90.00
_cell.angle_beta   90.00
_cell.angle_gamma   90.00
#
_symmetry.space_group_name_H-M   'P 1'
#
loop_
_entity.id
_entity.type
_entity.pdbx_description
1 polymer ?
#
loop_
_entity_poly.entity_id
_entity_poly.type
_entity_poly.pdbx_seq_one_letter_code
_entity_poly.pdbx_strand_id
1 'polypeptide(L)' 'GADLLFLSPVYPTASHAGAQPLGLARFAWLARRTSLPVIALGGMNPARGRRLASFGAYGWAAIDAWA' A
#
# COMPACT_ATOMS: atom_id res chain seq x y z
N GLY A 1 3.67 -21.04 -5.41
CA GLY A 1 3.10 -20.13 -4.40
C GLY A 1 3.26 -18.69 -4.87
N ALA A 2 3.01 -17.71 -4.01
CA ALA A 2 3.35 -16.31 -4.29
C ALA A 2 4.55 -15.89 -3.44
N ASP A 3 5.46 -15.10 -4.01
CA ASP A 3 6.67 -14.63 -3.33
C ASP A 3 6.48 -13.27 -2.63
N LEU A 4 5.47 -12.49 -3.06
CA LEU A 4 5.12 -11.18 -2.51
C LEU A 4 3.66 -10.85 -2.78
N LEU A 5 3.10 -9.90 -2.02
CA LEU A 5 1.73 -9.42 -2.18
C LEU A 5 1.69 -7.90 -2.39
N PHE A 6 0.90 -7.44 -3.35
CA PHE A 6 0.46 -6.05 -3.39
C PHE A 6 -0.81 -5.87 -2.56
N LEU A 7 -0.87 -4.79 -1.79
CA LEU A 7 -2.05 -4.44 -1.00
C LEU A 7 -2.46 -3.00 -1.30
N SER A 8 -3.65 -2.85 -1.91
CA SER A 8 -4.11 -1.60 -2.53
C SER A 8 -5.64 -1.47 -2.62
N PRO A 9 -6.16 -0.25 -2.86
CA PRO A 9 -5.45 1.02 -2.76
C PRO A 9 -5.30 1.45 -1.30
N VAL A 10 -4.09 1.82 -0.88
CA VAL A 10 -3.87 2.27 0.50
C VAL A 10 -4.45 3.66 0.75
N TYR A 11 -4.33 4.54 -0.25
CA TYR A 11 -4.86 5.90 -0.27
C TYR A 11 -5.74 6.12 -1.51
N PRO A 12 -6.50 7.23 -1.61
CA PRO A 12 -7.17 7.61 -2.86
C PRO A 12 -6.17 7.73 -4.02
N THR A 13 -6.58 7.29 -5.21
CA THR A 13 -5.74 7.24 -6.43
C THR A 13 -6.54 7.72 -7.64
N ALA A 14 -5.89 8.34 -8.62
CA ALA A 14 -6.53 8.73 -9.88
C ALA A 14 -7.00 7.51 -10.69
N SER A 15 -6.23 6.41 -10.70
CA SER A 15 -6.56 5.19 -11.43
C SER A 15 -7.84 4.50 -10.95
N HIS A 16 -8.33 4.84 -9.75
CA HIS A 16 -9.53 4.27 -9.15
C HIS A 16 -10.32 5.37 -8.43
N ALA A 17 -10.71 6.41 -9.18
CA ALA A 17 -11.50 7.51 -8.65
C ALA A 17 -12.85 6.99 -8.09
N GLY A 18 -13.21 7.45 -6.88
CA GLY A 18 -14.46 7.06 -6.20
C GLY A 18 -14.39 5.73 -5.43
N ALA A 19 -13.33 4.94 -5.57
CA ALA A 19 -13.14 3.74 -4.76
C ALA A 19 -12.75 4.11 -3.31
N GLN A 20 -13.31 3.38 -2.33
CA GLN A 20 -12.92 3.53 -0.92
C GLN A 20 -11.55 2.91 -0.68
N PRO A 21 -10.55 3.68 -0.22
CA PRO A 21 -9.23 3.15 0.08
C PRO A 21 -9.25 2.27 1.34
N LEU A 22 -8.25 1.41 1.49
CA LEU A 22 -8.06 0.61 2.71
C LEU A 22 -7.84 1.51 3.93
N GLY A 23 -7.06 2.58 3.76
CA GLY A 23 -6.55 3.36 4.87
C GLY A 23 -5.54 2.58 5.72
N LEU A 24 -4.91 3.30 6.65
CA LEU A 24 -3.76 2.78 7.41
C LEU A 24 -4.10 1.62 8.34
N ALA A 25 -5.22 1.72 9.05
CA ALA A 25 -5.60 0.71 10.04
C ALA A 25 -5.88 -0.64 9.37
N ARG A 26 -6.69 -0.65 8.30
CA ARG A 26 -7.01 -1.87 7.56
C ARG A 26 -5.79 -2.41 6.82
N PHE A 27 -4.96 -1.54 6.24
CA PHE A 27 -3.69 -1.95 5.64
C PHE A 27 -2.83 -2.70 6.65
N ALA A 28 -2.57 -2.09 7.82
CA ALA A 28 -1.69 -2.67 8.83
C ALA A 28 -2.23 -3.98 9.41
N TRP A 29 -3.55 -4.08 9.55
CA TRP A 29 -4.21 -5.31 10.00
C TRP A 29 -4.06 -6.44 8.96
N LEU A 30 -4.21 -6.14 7.67
CA LEU A 30 -4.03 -7.12 6.60
C LEU A 30 -2.55 -7.51 6.42
N ALA A 31 -1.64 -6.53 6.43
CA ALA A 31 -0.22 -6.77 6.21
C ALA A 31 0.39 -7.71 7.27
N ARG A 32 -0.11 -7.68 8.51
CA ARG A 32 0.36 -8.53 9.61
C ARG A 32 -0.18 -9.98 9.57
N ARG A 33 -1.05 -10.33 8.62
CA ARG A 33 -1.66 -11.66 8.51
C ARG A 33 -0.86 -12.65 7.67
N THR A 34 0.27 -12.22 7.15
CA THR A 34 1.15 -13.03 6.31
C THR A 34 2.60 -12.78 6.70
N SER A 35 3.45 -13.78 6.45
CA SER A 35 4.91 -13.63 6.50
C SER A 35 5.49 -13.19 5.15
N LEU A 36 4.69 -13.18 4.08
CA LEU A 36 5.15 -12.74 2.77
C LEU A 36 5.38 -11.22 2.76
N PRO A 37 6.40 -10.73 2.03
CA PRO A 37 6.59 -9.30 1.77
C PRO A 37 5.34 -8.64 1.21
N VAL A 38 4.85 -7.58 1.89
CA VAL A 38 3.71 -6.79 1.44
C VAL A 38 4.19 -5.47 0.85
N ILE A 39 3.86 -5.21 -0.42
CA ILE A 39 4.14 -3.96 -1.11
C ILE A 39 2.87 -3.09 -1.10
N ALA A 40 2.98 -1.90 -0.50
CA ALA A 40 1.89 -0.92 -0.50
C ALA A 40 1.73 -0.27 -1.88
N LEU A 41 0.49 -0.19 -2.37
CA LEU A 41 0.19 0.44 -3.67
C LEU A 41 -1.12 1.24 -3.61
N GLY A 42 -1.23 2.26 -4.47
CA GLY A 42 -2.41 3.09 -4.63
C GLY A 42 -2.32 4.38 -3.82
N GLY A 43 -2.24 5.50 -4.55
CA GLY A 43 -2.09 6.84 -3.97
C GLY A 43 -0.78 6.97 -3.18
N MET A 44 0.30 6.36 -3.66
CA MET A 44 1.58 6.34 -2.97
C MET A 44 2.47 7.52 -3.37
N ASN A 45 3.29 7.99 -2.43
CA ASN A 45 4.37 8.94 -2.65
C ASN A 45 5.48 8.68 -1.61
N PRO A 46 6.68 9.30 -1.72
CA PRO A 46 7.79 9.02 -0.82
C PRO A 46 7.49 9.27 0.67
N ALA A 47 6.68 10.29 0.99
CA ALA A 47 6.29 10.56 2.38
C ALA A 47 5.39 9.46 2.96
N ARG A 48 4.42 9.00 2.16
CA ARG A 48 3.52 7.90 2.52
C ARG A 48 4.25 6.56 2.60
N GLY A 49 5.21 6.32 1.70
CA GLY A 49 6.05 5.12 1.71
C GLY A 49 6.86 5.00 3.00
N ARG A 50 7.54 6.09 3.41
CA ARG A 50 8.27 6.14 4.70
C ARG A 50 7.36 5.86 5.89
N ARG A 51 6.14 6.41 5.87
CA ARG A 51 5.14 6.15 6.93
C ARG A 51 4.74 4.69 6.98
N LEU A 52 4.44 4.06 5.84
CA LEU A 52 3.90 2.70 5.80
C LEU A 52 4.87 1.59 6.21
N ALA A 53 6.18 1.87 6.22
CA ALA A 53 7.17 0.96 6.80
C ALA A 53 6.82 0.59 8.26
N SER A 54 6.35 1.57 9.07
CA SER A 54 5.92 1.30 10.45
C SER A 54 4.56 0.58 10.56
N PHE A 55 3.87 0.36 9.44
CA PHE A 55 2.57 -0.31 9.37
C PHE A 55 2.64 -1.68 8.71
N GLY A 56 3.84 -2.24 8.54
CA GLY A 56 4.05 -3.60 8.02
C GLY A 56 4.23 -3.69 6.50
N ALA A 57 4.42 -2.56 5.81
CA ALA A 57 4.85 -2.59 4.42
C ALA A 57 6.33 -2.99 4.35
N TYR A 58 6.64 -4.02 3.55
CA TYR A 58 8.01 -4.35 3.16
C TYR A 58 8.58 -3.33 2.17
N GLY A 59 7.72 -2.80 1.30
CA GLY A 59 8.05 -1.76 0.33
C GLY A 59 6.80 -1.04 -0.18
N TRP A 60 6.97 -0.15 -1.13
CA TRP A 60 5.85 0.52 -1.79
C TRP A 60 6.12 0.69 -3.29
N ALA A 61 5.03 0.78 -4.04
CA ALA A 61 5.02 1.07 -5.47
C ALA A 61 4.06 2.20 -5.76
N ALA A 62 4.29 2.92 -6.86
CA ALA A 62 3.41 3.98 -7.34
C ALA A 62 3.30 3.93 -8.87
N ILE A 63 2.16 4.42 -9.35
CA ILE A 63 1.89 4.57 -10.78
C ILE A 63 2.21 5.99 -11.24
N ASP A 64 1.91 6.98 -10.40
CA ASP A 64 1.85 8.41 -10.73
C ASP A 64 2.54 9.30 -9.68
N ALA A 65 3.44 8.75 -8.85
CA ALA A 65 4.06 9.50 -7.74
C ALA A 65 4.96 10.68 -8.17
N TRP A 66 5.34 10.73 -9.45
CA TRP A 66 6.21 11.76 -10.04
C TRP A 66 5.68 12.34 -11.35
N ALA A 67 4.41 12.04 -11.67
CA ALA A 67 3.72 12.63 -12.82
C ALA A 67 3.30 14.07 -12.53
#